data_AF-A0A7S1MK36-F1
#
_entry.id   AF-A0A7S1MK36-F1
#
_cell.length_a   1.000
_cell.length_b   1.000
_cell.length_c   1.000
_cell.angle_alpha   90.00
_cell.angle_beta   90.00
_cell.angle_gamma   90.00
#
_symmetry.space_group_name_H-M   'P 1'
#
loop_
_entity.id
_entity.type
_entity.pdbx_description
1 polymer ?
#
loop_
_entity_poly.entity_id
_entity_poly.type
_entity_poly.pdbx_seq_one_letter_code
_entity_poly.pdbx_strand_id
1 'polypeptide(L)'
;ADRAFRAFAVDTYLRLLERPQLSDVLVQVIAWVLGEYARLALVDGYALEDIADLLCESIDRPFEDSTTRGYIVNALMKLVGQNGLRSSAVDTVIRSYRSSRYTDLQQRCYEFEQLHASPALMRKVLPYDASCEDIATNRSLGFLDAFVRRKLDEGAKPYQDASQRLASRGAAQERAPEAEAKP
;
A
#
# COMPACT_ATOMS: atom_id res chain seq x y z
N ALA A 1 9.58 -17.44 -11.10
CA ALA A 1 8.80 -18.66 -10.81
C ALA A 1 8.07 -19.08 -12.06
N ASP A 2 7.88 -20.38 -12.28
CA ASP A 2 7.21 -20.90 -13.47
C ASP A 2 5.74 -20.41 -13.58
N ARG A 3 5.29 -20.07 -14.78
CA ARG A 3 3.93 -19.56 -15.05
C ARG A 3 2.88 -20.61 -14.67
N ALA A 4 3.15 -21.88 -14.92
CA ALA A 4 2.24 -22.97 -14.57
C ALA A 4 2.03 -23.06 -13.05
N PHE A 5 3.09 -22.89 -12.27
CA PHE A 5 3.00 -22.84 -10.81
C PHE A 5 2.15 -21.66 -10.32
N ARG A 6 2.31 -20.47 -10.92
CA ARG A 6 1.49 -19.29 -10.57
C ARG A 6 0.00 -19.52 -10.87
N ALA A 7 -0.33 -20.08 -12.03
CA ALA A 7 -1.70 -20.42 -12.39
C ALA A 7 -2.31 -21.46 -11.43
N PHE A 8 -1.56 -22.53 -11.14
CA PHE A 8 -1.98 -23.55 -10.16
C PHE A 8 -2.25 -22.96 -8.77
N ALA A 9 -1.40 -22.02 -8.31
CA ALA A 9 -1.59 -21.34 -7.04
C ALA A 9 -2.87 -20.49 -7.04
N VAL A 10 -3.11 -19.71 -8.10
CA VAL A 10 -4.32 -18.90 -8.26
C VAL A 10 -5.57 -19.79 -8.18
N ASP A 11 -5.63 -20.85 -9.00
CA ASP A 11 -6.79 -21.75 -9.03
C ASP A 11 -7.05 -22.43 -7.67
N THR A 12 -5.98 -22.83 -7.00
CA THR A 12 -6.06 -23.45 -5.67
C THR A 12 -6.57 -22.45 -4.63
N TYR A 13 -6.08 -21.22 -4.67
CA TYR A 13 -6.43 -20.17 -3.71
C TYR A 13 -7.83 -19.61 -3.92
N LEU A 14 -8.34 -19.55 -5.15
CA LEU A 14 -9.74 -19.19 -5.42
C LEU A 14 -10.70 -20.15 -4.72
N ARG A 15 -10.50 -21.46 -4.93
CA ARG A 15 -11.31 -22.51 -4.28
C ARG A 15 -11.16 -22.52 -2.76
N LEU A 16 -10.00 -22.13 -2.23
CA LEU A 16 -9.81 -22.00 -0.79
C LEU A 16 -10.57 -20.80 -0.24
N LEU A 17 -10.55 -19.65 -0.94
CA LEU A 17 -11.19 -18.42 -0.49
C LEU A 17 -12.71 -18.55 -0.37
N GLU A 18 -13.35 -19.40 -1.17
CA GLU A 18 -14.78 -19.76 -1.02
C GLU A 18 -15.11 -20.37 0.36
N ARG A 19 -14.13 -20.96 1.06
CA ARG A 19 -14.36 -21.57 2.36
C ARG A 19 -14.57 -20.49 3.43
N PRO A 20 -15.58 -20.62 4.31
CA PRO A 20 -15.92 -19.59 5.28
C PRO A 20 -14.91 -19.45 6.42
N GLN A 21 -14.14 -20.49 6.73
CA GLN A 21 -13.19 -20.51 7.83
C GLN A 21 -11.77 -20.71 7.29
N LEU A 22 -11.03 -19.61 7.20
CA LEU A 22 -9.61 -19.58 6.89
C LEU A 22 -8.90 -18.77 7.97
N SER A 23 -7.66 -19.14 8.28
CA SER A 23 -6.82 -18.31 9.14
C SER A 23 -6.47 -17.00 8.43
N ASP A 24 -6.31 -15.93 9.20
CA ASP A 24 -5.88 -14.61 8.73
C ASP A 24 -4.65 -14.68 7.83
N VAL A 25 -3.61 -15.39 8.25
CA VAL A 25 -2.38 -15.58 7.46
C VAL A 25 -2.67 -16.18 6.09
N LEU A 26 -3.57 -17.17 6.01
CA LEU A 26 -3.90 -17.79 4.74
C LEU A 26 -4.68 -16.82 3.84
N VAL A 27 -5.59 -16.03 4.41
CA VAL A 27 -6.30 -14.98 3.66
C VAL A 27 -5.35 -13.91 3.15
N GLN A 28 -4.36 -13.51 3.94
CA GLN A 28 -3.33 -12.55 3.54
C GLN A 28 -2.50 -13.08 2.34
N VAL A 29 -2.07 -14.34 2.41
CA VAL A 29 -1.35 -15.01 1.31
C VAL A 29 -2.23 -15.07 0.06
N ILE A 30 -3.48 -15.52 0.20
CA ILE A 30 -4.43 -15.61 -0.91
C ILE A 30 -4.63 -14.23 -1.55
N ALA A 31 -4.96 -13.21 -0.76
CA ALA A 31 -5.19 -11.86 -1.26
C ALA A 31 -3.97 -11.31 -2.00
N TRP A 32 -2.76 -11.51 -1.47
CA TRP A 32 -1.54 -11.11 -2.15
C TRP A 32 -1.38 -11.81 -3.51
N VAL A 33 -1.57 -13.15 -3.55
CA VAL A 33 -1.42 -13.94 -4.78
C VAL A 33 -2.47 -13.56 -5.82
N LEU A 34 -3.73 -13.42 -5.42
CA LEU A 34 -4.80 -13.01 -6.33
C LEU A 34 -4.57 -11.60 -6.87
N GLY A 35 -4.14 -10.65 -6.03
CA GLY A 35 -3.82 -9.28 -6.46
C GLY A 35 -2.70 -9.20 -7.50
N GLU A 36 -1.75 -10.14 -7.51
CA GLU A 36 -0.66 -10.18 -8.50
C GLU A 36 -0.99 -11.01 -9.74
N TYR A 37 -1.69 -12.14 -9.55
CA TYR A 37 -1.74 -13.20 -10.55
C TYR A 37 -3.14 -13.63 -10.97
N ALA A 38 -4.22 -12.99 -10.49
CA ALA A 38 -5.60 -13.39 -10.84
C ALA A 38 -5.85 -13.52 -12.36
N ARG A 39 -5.16 -12.74 -13.20
CA ARG A 39 -5.21 -12.86 -14.67
C ARG A 39 -4.78 -14.23 -15.23
N LEU A 40 -4.17 -15.07 -14.39
CA LEU A 40 -3.73 -16.42 -14.73
C LEU A 40 -4.75 -17.49 -14.31
N ALA A 41 -5.90 -17.10 -13.75
CA ALA A 41 -6.96 -18.03 -13.39
C ALA A 41 -7.40 -18.85 -14.61
N LEU A 42 -7.52 -20.16 -14.42
CA LEU A 42 -7.99 -21.11 -15.44
C LEU A 42 -9.28 -21.81 -15.01
N VAL A 43 -9.77 -21.54 -13.79
CA VAL A 43 -11.05 -22.07 -13.30
C VAL A 43 -12.20 -21.42 -14.07
N ASP A 44 -13.06 -22.24 -14.68
CA ASP A 44 -14.27 -21.77 -15.36
C ASP A 44 -15.19 -21.01 -14.38
N GLY A 45 -15.75 -19.90 -14.83
CA GLY A 45 -16.64 -19.06 -14.03
C GLY A 45 -15.93 -18.09 -13.08
N TYR A 46 -14.62 -17.93 -13.20
CA TYR A 46 -13.83 -16.95 -12.44
C TYR A 46 -13.18 -15.91 -13.36
N ALA A 47 -14.00 -15.00 -13.89
CA ALA A 47 -13.48 -13.78 -14.49
C ALA A 47 -12.87 -12.85 -13.41
N LEU A 48 -12.15 -11.83 -13.83
CA LEU A 48 -11.50 -10.90 -12.89
C LEU A 48 -12.52 -10.15 -12.02
N GLU A 49 -13.70 -9.88 -12.58
CA GLU A 49 -14.86 -9.34 -11.89
C GLU A 49 -15.33 -10.27 -10.77
N ASP A 50 -15.50 -11.57 -11.06
CA ASP A 50 -15.93 -12.56 -10.07
C ASP A 50 -14.91 -12.69 -8.93
N ILE A 51 -13.61 -12.64 -9.26
CA ILE A 51 -12.53 -12.67 -8.26
C ILE A 51 -12.55 -11.40 -7.39
N ALA A 52 -12.81 -10.24 -7.97
CA ALA A 52 -12.93 -8.99 -7.24
C ALA A 52 -14.14 -9.01 -6.30
N ASP A 53 -15.28 -9.52 -6.76
CA ASP A 53 -16.49 -9.64 -5.95
C ASP A 53 -16.27 -10.62 -4.79
N LEU A 54 -15.62 -11.77 -5.02
CA LEU A 54 -15.24 -12.71 -3.95
C LEU A 54 -14.31 -12.07 -2.90
N LEU A 55 -13.38 -11.22 -3.32
CA LEU A 55 -12.52 -10.46 -2.40
C LEU A 55 -13.32 -9.41 -1.62
N CYS A 56 -14.26 -8.72 -2.27
CA CYS A 56 -15.18 -7.79 -1.62
C CYS A 56 -16.04 -8.50 -0.56
N GLU A 57 -16.57 -9.68 -0.84
CA GLU A 57 -17.31 -10.47 0.15
C GLU A 57 -16.41 -10.96 1.30
N SER A 58 -15.16 -11.31 0.99
CA SER A 58 -14.22 -11.84 1.97
C SER A 58 -13.77 -10.82 3.01
N ILE A 59 -13.83 -9.52 2.72
CA ILE A 59 -13.35 -8.47 3.63
C ILE A 59 -14.19 -8.34 4.91
N ASP A 60 -15.46 -8.71 4.83
CA ASP A 60 -16.42 -8.57 5.94
C ASP A 60 -16.38 -9.75 6.91
N ARG A 61 -15.56 -10.76 6.63
CA ARG A 61 -15.30 -11.88 7.54
C ARG A 61 -14.64 -11.39 8.84
N PRO A 62 -14.88 -12.07 9.97
CA PRO A 62 -14.17 -11.77 11.21
C PRO A 62 -12.68 -12.12 11.04
N PHE A 63 -11.81 -11.19 11.42
CA PHE A 63 -10.35 -11.33 11.37
C PHE A 63 -9.77 -10.90 12.71
N GLU A 64 -8.82 -11.67 13.23
CA GLU A 64 -8.10 -11.35 14.48
C GLU A 64 -6.98 -10.34 14.21
N ASP A 65 -6.29 -10.47 13.07
CA ASP A 65 -5.26 -9.57 12.62
C ASP A 65 -5.87 -8.41 11.83
N SER A 66 -5.70 -7.20 12.37
CA SER A 66 -6.17 -5.96 11.75
C SER A 66 -5.57 -5.68 10.37
N THR A 67 -4.43 -6.30 10.02
CA THR A 67 -3.78 -6.10 8.71
C THR A 67 -4.44 -6.91 7.59
N THR A 68 -5.18 -7.97 7.91
CA THR A 68 -5.78 -8.89 6.92
C THR A 68 -6.67 -8.16 5.91
N ARG A 69 -7.48 -7.21 6.38
CA ARG A 69 -8.30 -6.36 5.49
C ARG A 69 -7.46 -5.49 4.57
N GLY A 70 -6.30 -5.00 5.03
CA GLY A 70 -5.37 -4.22 4.21
C GLY A 70 -4.82 -5.03 3.04
N TYR A 71 -4.55 -6.33 3.21
CA TYR A 71 -4.17 -7.22 2.12
C TYR A 71 -5.28 -7.37 1.08
N ILE A 72 -6.54 -7.52 1.52
CA ILE A 72 -7.69 -7.61 0.62
C ILE A 72 -7.88 -6.30 -0.16
N VAL A 73 -7.82 -5.15 0.52
CA VAL A 73 -7.92 -3.83 -0.13
C VAL A 73 -6.81 -3.62 -1.15
N ASN A 74 -5.57 -3.99 -0.84
CA ASN A 74 -4.47 -3.92 -1.81
C ASN A 74 -4.70 -4.83 -3.02
N ALA A 75 -5.22 -6.03 -2.80
CA ALA A 75 -5.53 -6.96 -3.89
C ALA A 75 -6.57 -6.35 -4.84
N LEU A 76 -7.67 -5.82 -4.30
CA LEU A 76 -8.70 -5.10 -5.05
C LEU A 76 -8.10 -3.90 -5.81
N MET A 77 -7.23 -3.12 -5.15
CA MET A 77 -6.57 -1.98 -5.77
C MET A 77 -5.75 -2.39 -7.00
N LYS A 78 -4.97 -3.49 -6.90
CA LYS A 78 -4.20 -4.01 -8.04
C LYS A 78 -5.10 -4.50 -9.16
N LEU A 79 -6.13 -5.29 -8.84
CA LEU A 79 -7.06 -5.82 -9.84
C LEU A 79 -7.75 -4.70 -10.63
N VAL A 80 -8.28 -3.69 -9.92
CA VAL A 80 -8.89 -2.51 -10.53
C VAL A 80 -7.88 -1.71 -11.36
N GLY A 81 -6.70 -1.45 -10.80
CA GLY A 81 -5.68 -0.64 -11.45
C GLY A 81 -5.17 -1.27 -12.74
N GLN A 82 -4.90 -2.57 -12.71
CA GLN A 82 -4.28 -3.30 -13.82
C GLN A 82 -5.26 -3.63 -14.95
N ASN A 83 -6.55 -3.83 -14.62
CA ASN A 83 -7.55 -4.32 -15.58
C ASN A 83 -8.64 -3.29 -15.88
N GLY A 84 -8.63 -2.13 -15.21
CA GLY A 84 -9.65 -1.11 -15.38
C GLY A 84 -11.05 -1.53 -14.91
N LEU A 85 -11.12 -2.49 -13.98
CA LEU A 85 -12.40 -2.99 -13.43
C LEU A 85 -13.19 -1.85 -12.80
N ARG A 86 -14.50 -1.87 -12.99
CA ARG A 86 -15.44 -0.96 -12.34
C ARG A 86 -16.49 -1.81 -11.63
N SER A 87 -16.46 -1.84 -10.30
CA SER A 87 -17.40 -2.60 -9.48
C SER A 87 -17.92 -1.72 -8.36
N SER A 88 -19.25 -1.67 -8.22
CA SER A 88 -19.92 -0.96 -7.12
C SER A 88 -19.64 -1.60 -5.76
N ALA A 89 -19.31 -2.90 -5.72
CA ALA A 89 -18.86 -3.58 -4.52
C ALA A 89 -17.52 -3.02 -4.05
N VAL A 90 -16.58 -2.80 -4.98
CA VAL A 90 -15.30 -2.15 -4.68
C VAL A 90 -15.50 -0.72 -4.18
N ASP A 91 -16.36 0.07 -4.83
CA ASP A 91 -16.68 1.43 -4.38
C ASP A 91 -17.30 1.43 -2.96
N THR A 92 -18.03 0.37 -2.62
CA THR A 92 -18.60 0.19 -1.27
C THR A 92 -17.50 -0.14 -0.26
N VAL A 93 -16.57 -1.04 -0.58
CA VAL A 93 -15.41 -1.36 0.27
C VAL A 93 -14.58 -0.09 0.55
N ILE A 94 -14.26 0.70 -0.47
CA ILE A 94 -13.50 1.96 -0.30
C ILE A 94 -14.21 2.90 0.67
N ARG A 95 -15.53 3.10 0.49
CA ARG A 95 -16.33 4.00 1.33
C ARG A 95 -16.56 3.48 2.74
N SER A 96 -16.67 2.17 2.93
CA SER A 96 -16.88 1.57 4.27
C SER A 96 -15.62 1.66 5.12
N TYR A 97 -14.44 1.48 4.53
CA TYR A 97 -13.19 1.39 5.28
C TYR A 97 -12.36 2.68 5.34
N ARG A 98 -12.73 3.75 4.62
CA ARG A 98 -12.16 5.11 4.81
C ARG A 98 -12.48 5.75 6.18
N SER A 99 -13.46 5.23 6.91
CA SER A 99 -13.76 5.62 8.29
C SER A 99 -13.27 4.58 9.31
N SER A 100 -12.43 3.62 8.87
CA SER A 100 -11.84 2.62 9.76
C SER A 100 -11.05 3.27 10.89
N ARG A 101 -11.12 2.67 12.09
CA ARG A 101 -10.28 3.03 13.24
C ARG A 101 -8.80 2.67 13.05
N TYR A 102 -8.52 1.77 12.11
CA TYR A 102 -7.16 1.34 11.78
C TYR A 102 -6.60 2.26 10.70
N THR A 103 -5.62 3.08 11.07
CA THR A 103 -5.06 4.14 10.21
C THR A 103 -4.42 3.61 8.93
N ASP A 104 -3.76 2.44 8.98
CA ASP A 104 -3.20 1.79 7.79
C ASP A 104 -4.30 1.43 6.77
N LEU A 105 -5.35 0.74 7.22
CA LEU A 105 -6.49 0.40 6.36
C LEU A 105 -7.20 1.65 5.84
N GLN A 106 -7.38 2.64 6.70
CA GLN A 106 -7.99 3.92 6.36
C GLN A 106 -7.21 4.62 5.23
N GLN A 107 -5.89 4.71 5.39
CA GLN A 107 -5.00 5.36 4.43
C GLN A 107 -5.03 4.64 3.08
N ARG A 108 -5.00 3.30 3.07
CA ARG A 108 -5.15 2.50 1.84
C ARG A 108 -6.44 2.82 1.11
N CYS A 109 -7.57 2.95 1.82
CA CYS A 109 -8.84 3.29 1.20
C CYS A 109 -8.86 4.71 0.63
N TYR A 110 -8.25 5.69 1.31
CA TYR A 110 -8.12 7.04 0.76
C TYR A 110 -7.27 7.06 -0.51
N GLU A 111 -6.12 6.39 -0.49
CA GLU A 111 -5.26 6.28 -1.67
C GLU A 111 -5.97 5.55 -2.82
N PHE A 112 -6.71 4.48 -2.50
CA PHE A 112 -7.53 3.78 -3.48
C PHE A 112 -8.55 4.72 -4.13
N GLU A 113 -9.31 5.48 -3.33
CA GLU A 113 -10.31 6.43 -3.83
C GLU A 113 -9.69 7.43 -4.80
N GLN A 114 -8.54 8.02 -4.44
CA GLN A 114 -7.85 9.01 -5.28
C GLN A 114 -7.31 8.39 -6.58
N LEU A 115 -6.73 7.19 -6.51
CA LEU A 115 -6.24 6.48 -7.69
C LEU A 115 -7.39 6.03 -8.59
N HIS A 116 -8.51 5.58 -8.03
CA HIS A 116 -9.68 5.15 -8.78
C HIS A 116 -10.33 6.30 -9.58
N ALA A 117 -10.24 7.53 -9.06
CA ALA A 117 -10.61 8.75 -9.78
C ALA A 117 -9.65 9.11 -10.92
N SER A 118 -8.43 8.56 -10.94
CA SER A 118 -7.38 8.81 -11.94
C SER A 118 -6.85 7.51 -12.58
N PRO A 119 -7.63 6.81 -13.43
CA PRO A 119 -7.26 5.47 -13.94
C PRO A 119 -5.93 5.41 -14.70
N ALA A 120 -5.56 6.48 -15.39
CA ALA A 120 -4.27 6.57 -16.09
C ALA A 120 -3.08 6.56 -15.12
N LEU A 121 -3.20 7.29 -14.00
CA LEU A 121 -2.20 7.28 -12.93
C LEU A 121 -2.17 5.93 -12.23
N MET A 122 -3.34 5.38 -11.92
CA MET A 122 -3.49 4.08 -11.25
C MET A 122 -2.79 2.96 -12.01
N ARG A 123 -3.00 2.86 -13.33
CA ARG A 123 -2.26 1.91 -14.20
C ARG A 123 -0.75 2.10 -14.17
N LYS A 124 -0.29 3.36 -14.12
CA LYS A 124 1.14 3.68 -14.11
C LYS A 124 1.82 3.29 -12.81
N VAL A 125 1.13 3.45 -11.67
CA VAL A 125 1.69 3.16 -10.34
C VAL A 125 1.46 1.74 -9.85
N LEU A 126 0.56 0.98 -10.52
CA LEU A 126 0.30 -0.44 -10.27
C LEU A 126 0.57 -1.30 -11.52
N PRO A 127 1.79 -1.29 -12.08
CA PRO A 127 2.09 -2.17 -13.21
C PRO A 127 2.09 -3.64 -12.80
N TYR A 128 1.89 -4.52 -13.78
CA TYR A 128 2.06 -5.96 -13.57
C TYR A 128 3.51 -6.31 -13.25
N ASP A 129 3.69 -7.30 -12.36
CA ASP A 129 5.00 -7.86 -12.04
C ASP A 129 6.02 -6.79 -11.55
N ALA A 130 5.56 -5.64 -11.02
CA ALA A 130 6.40 -4.55 -10.51
C ALA A 130 7.36 -5.01 -9.40
N SER A 131 6.95 -6.02 -8.64
CA SER A 131 7.78 -6.66 -7.61
C SER A 131 9.02 -7.38 -8.17
N CYS A 132 9.04 -7.64 -9.49
CA CYS A 132 10.16 -8.28 -10.19
C CYS A 132 11.10 -7.26 -10.86
N GLU A 133 10.79 -5.96 -10.80
CA GLU A 133 11.63 -4.91 -11.40
C GLU A 133 12.66 -4.38 -10.41
N ASP A 134 13.93 -4.38 -10.81
CA ASP A 134 15.00 -3.74 -10.05
C ASP A 134 14.92 -2.22 -10.20
N ILE A 135 14.50 -1.54 -9.12
CA ILE A 135 14.42 -0.08 -9.11
C ILE A 135 15.81 0.51 -8.84
N ALA A 136 16.43 1.09 -9.88
CA ALA A 136 17.65 1.86 -9.74
C ALA A 136 17.37 3.18 -8.98
N THR A 137 17.96 3.36 -7.80
CA THR A 137 17.80 4.58 -7.00
C THR A 137 18.95 5.56 -7.25
N ASN A 138 18.64 6.74 -7.82
CA ASN A 138 19.61 7.83 -7.86
C ASN A 138 19.69 8.50 -6.48
N ARG A 139 20.62 8.05 -5.65
CA ARG A 139 20.81 8.55 -4.28
C ARG A 139 21.14 10.05 -4.20
N SER A 140 21.66 10.65 -5.27
CA SER A 140 21.94 12.09 -5.29
C SER A 140 20.67 12.94 -5.37
N LEU A 141 19.58 12.38 -5.94
CA LEU A 141 18.30 13.07 -6.18
C LEU A 141 18.47 14.48 -6.79
N GLY A 142 19.48 14.69 -7.64
CA GLY A 142 19.87 16.04 -8.11
C GLY A 142 18.77 16.83 -8.84
N PHE A 143 17.69 16.17 -9.28
CA PHE A 143 16.50 16.86 -9.80
C PHE A 143 15.81 17.77 -8.75
N LEU A 144 16.08 17.56 -7.46
CA LEU A 144 15.56 18.38 -6.37
C LEU A 144 16.44 19.59 -6.04
N ASP A 145 17.65 19.70 -6.61
CA ASP A 145 18.61 20.76 -6.26
C ASP A 145 18.03 22.17 -6.41
N ALA A 146 17.30 22.41 -7.50
CA ALA A 146 16.68 23.72 -7.75
C ALA A 146 15.62 24.05 -6.70
N PHE A 147 14.83 23.06 -6.27
CA PHE A 147 13.82 23.23 -5.22
C PHE A 147 14.49 23.52 -3.88
N VAL A 148 15.52 22.75 -3.52
CA VAL A 148 16.27 22.90 -2.26
C VAL A 148 16.94 24.26 -2.19
N ARG A 149 17.67 24.67 -3.25
CA ARG A 149 18.33 25.99 -3.31
C ARG A 149 17.34 27.13 -3.09
N ARG A 150 16.21 27.12 -3.82
CA ARG A 150 15.15 28.12 -3.65
C ARG A 150 14.65 28.19 -2.20
N LYS A 151 14.44 27.04 -1.54
CA LYS A 151 13.98 27.04 -0.14
C LYS A 151 15.03 27.57 0.83
N LEU A 152 16.30 27.31 0.59
CA LEU A 152 17.39 27.90 1.37
C LEU A 152 17.47 29.41 1.17
N ASP A 153 17.30 29.89 -0.07
CA ASP A 153 17.25 31.32 -0.39
C ASP A 153 16.05 32.03 0.27
N GLU A 154 14.92 31.32 0.44
CA GLU A 154 13.74 31.76 1.21
C GLU A 154 13.96 31.70 2.74
N GLY A 155 15.15 31.32 3.22
CA GLY A 155 15.51 31.28 4.64
C GLY A 155 15.24 29.95 5.35
N ALA A 156 14.95 28.87 4.61
CA ALA A 156 14.86 27.55 5.22
C ALA A 156 16.23 27.10 5.76
N LYS A 157 16.20 26.30 6.84
CA LYS A 157 17.44 25.74 7.41
C LYS A 157 18.00 24.63 6.50
N PRO A 158 19.34 24.55 6.35
CA PRO A 158 19.97 23.40 5.71
C PRO A 158 19.57 22.08 6.36
N TYR A 159 19.44 21.02 5.55
CA TYR A 159 19.18 19.68 6.07
C TYR A 159 20.30 19.28 7.03
N GLN A 160 19.91 18.80 8.21
CA GLN A 160 20.83 18.20 9.17
C GLN A 160 20.60 16.70 9.21
N ASP A 161 21.64 15.90 9.00
CA ASP A 161 21.54 14.45 9.17
C ASP A 161 21.36 14.06 10.65
N ALA A 162 21.13 12.77 10.92
CA ALA A 162 20.87 12.29 12.28
C ALA A 162 21.99 12.63 13.27
N SER A 163 23.25 12.53 12.83
CA SER A 163 24.42 12.82 13.68
C SER A 163 24.54 14.32 13.94
N GLN A 164 24.33 15.14 12.91
CA GLN A 164 24.33 16.61 13.02
C GLN A 164 23.22 17.10 13.95
N ARG A 165 22.03 16.49 13.90
CA ARG A 165 20.91 16.80 14.81
C ARG A 165 21.21 16.43 16.26
N LEU A 166 21.91 15.33 16.50
CA LEU A 166 22.32 14.90 17.84
C LEU A 166 23.38 15.86 18.42
N ALA A 167 24.37 16.24 17.61
CA ALA A 167 25.41 17.18 18.01
C ALA A 167 24.86 18.58 18.31
N SER A 168 23.94 19.08 17.47
CA SER A 168 23.31 20.39 17.68
C SER A 168 22.36 20.41 18.88
N ARG A 169 21.72 19.29 19.22
CA ARG A 169 20.97 19.13 20.48
C ARG A 169 21.88 19.15 21.72
N GLY A 170 22.98 18.39 21.71
CA GLY A 170 23.95 18.39 22.81
C GLY A 170 24.55 19.77 23.06
N ALA A 171 24.96 20.46 21.99
CA ALA A 171 25.52 21.81 22.06
C ALA A 171 24.49 22.88 22.50
N ALA A 172 23.19 22.70 22.22
CA ALA A 172 22.14 23.58 22.72
C ALA A 172 21.87 23.37 24.22
N GLN A 173 22.08 22.15 24.72
CA GLN A 173 21.89 21.78 26.12
C GLN A 173 23.04 22.27 27.01
N GLU A 174 24.27 22.32 26.48
CA GLU A 174 25.44 22.90 27.15
C GLU A 174 25.43 24.45 27.18
N ARG A 175 24.66 25.10 26.29
CA ARG A 175 24.56 26.57 26.19
C ARG A 175 23.39 27.18 26.97
N ALA A 176 22.55 26.38 27.63
CA ALA A 176 21.51 26.92 28.51
C ALA A 176 22.18 27.52 29.76
N PRO A 177 22.10 28.83 30.00
CA PRO A 177 22.73 29.43 31.17
C PRO A 177 22.00 28.98 32.44
N GLU A 178 22.77 28.73 33.51
CA GLU A 178 22.32 28.74 34.91
C GLU A 178 21.78 30.14 35.26
N ALA A 179 20.62 30.50 34.72
CA ALA A 179 19.91 31.72 35.06
C ALA A 179 18.75 31.36 35.99
N GLU A 180 19.08 31.06 37.25
CA GLU A 180 18.28 31.37 38.45
C GLU A 180 18.90 30.68 39.67
N ALA A 181 19.93 31.31 40.24
CA ALA A 181 20.26 31.14 41.65
C ALA A 181 20.84 32.47 42.16
N LYS A 182 19.97 33.36 42.63
CA LYS A 182 20.37 34.38 43.59
C LYS A 182 19.41 34.33 44.79
N PRO A 183 19.95 34.60 45.99
CA PRO A 183 19.47 34.10 47.27
C PRO A 183 18.16 34.72 47.74
#